data_AF-A0A2G2MAI3-F1
#
_entry.id   AF-A0A2G2MAI3-F1
#
_cell.length_a   1.000
_cell.length_b   1.000
_cell.length_c   1.000
_cell.angle_alpha   90.00
_cell.angle_beta   90.00
_cell.angle_gamma   90.00
#
_symmetry.space_group_name_H-M   'P 1'
#
loop_
_entity.id
_entity.type
_entity.pdbx_description
1 polymer ?
#
loop_
_entity_poly.entity_id
_entity_poly.type
_entity_poly.pdbx_seq_one_letter_code
_entity_poly.pdbx_strand_id
1 'polypeptide(L)'
;MKRITRKEKRSKESKKNFFGEFIKVKEHFFKDLVKKLKEVKDCRNKGYIDYGVEVLLLMIILKNALGIKSMRDMTVQFNKSECMENMAKVLEVEKLEELPHYDTINDFLCKLENKEIEKIRDYMIKELLKKRCLEQHKYQGKYWIIAIDATSLFYFRERHCEHCLKKEFKDKETGEVIRTAYYHNVLEAKLIIGDMVFSIATEFIEN
;
A
#
# COMPACT_ATOMS: atom_id res chain seq x y z
N MET A 1 -17.30 -3.17 21.92
CA MET A 1 -16.37 -2.05 21.71
C MET A 1 -17.17 -0.75 21.62
N LYS A 2 -16.91 0.26 22.46
CA LYS A 2 -17.70 1.52 22.49
C LYS A 2 -17.41 2.35 21.23
N ARG A 3 -18.45 2.76 20.49
CA ARG A 3 -18.31 3.45 19.19
C ARG A 3 -17.88 4.90 19.43
N ILE A 4 -16.72 5.30 18.89
CA ILE A 4 -16.18 6.66 19.02
C ILE A 4 -16.98 7.61 18.11
N THR A 5 -17.41 8.75 18.63
CA THR A 5 -18.13 9.77 17.87
C THR A 5 -17.19 10.56 16.94
N ARG A 6 -17.75 11.17 15.88
CA ARG A 6 -16.97 12.04 14.97
C ARG A 6 -16.30 13.21 15.71
N LYS A 7 -16.95 13.77 16.74
CA LYS A 7 -16.42 14.88 17.54
C LYS A 7 -15.22 14.42 18.38
N GLU A 8 -15.35 13.29 19.07
CA GLU A 8 -14.25 12.71 19.86
C GLU A 8 -13.06 12.34 18.96
N LYS A 9 -13.32 11.77 17.78
CA LYS A 9 -12.27 11.48 16.80
C LYS A 9 -11.51 12.76 16.42
N ARG A 10 -12.21 13.82 15.98
CA ARG A 10 -11.57 15.10 15.64
C ARG A 10 -10.77 15.69 16.80
N SER A 11 -11.30 15.65 18.03
CA SER A 11 -10.60 16.17 19.21
C SER A 11 -9.33 15.38 19.55
N LYS A 12 -9.33 14.05 19.32
CA LYS A 12 -8.13 13.22 19.49
C LYS A 12 -7.10 13.46 18.38
N GLU A 13 -7.56 13.68 17.16
CA GLU A 13 -6.69 13.89 15.99
C GLU A 13 -6.08 15.30 15.97
N SER A 14 -6.82 16.32 16.41
CA SER A 14 -6.34 17.72 16.40
C SER A 14 -5.12 17.98 17.27
N LYS A 15 -4.79 17.06 18.19
CA LYS A 15 -3.61 17.14 19.07
C LYS A 15 -2.40 16.37 18.54
N LYS A 16 -2.53 15.68 17.40
CA LYS A 16 -1.48 14.80 16.87
C LYS A 16 -0.87 15.36 15.59
N ASN A 17 0.45 15.49 15.58
CA ASN A 17 1.20 15.69 14.36
C ASN A 17 1.48 14.33 13.70
N PHE A 18 0.53 13.86 12.89
CA PHE A 18 0.63 12.55 12.23
C PHE A 18 1.87 12.43 11.34
N PHE A 19 2.24 13.51 10.63
CA PHE A 19 3.43 13.53 9.82
C PHE A 19 4.69 13.38 10.67
N GLY A 20 4.80 14.14 11.76
CA GLY A 20 5.92 14.01 12.70
C GLY A 20 6.04 12.61 13.31
N GLU A 21 4.93 11.96 13.66
CA GLU A 21 4.92 10.57 14.13
C GLU A 21 5.35 9.58 13.04
N PHE A 22 4.90 9.78 11.80
CA PHE A 22 5.36 8.98 10.65
C PHE A 22 6.88 9.07 10.48
N ILE A 23 7.46 10.27 10.59
CA ILE A 23 8.91 10.46 10.49
C ILE A 23 9.65 9.74 11.61
N LYS A 24 9.19 9.83 12.87
CA LYS A 24 9.79 9.08 13.98
C LYS A 24 9.78 7.57 13.72
N VAL A 25 8.68 7.02 13.24
CA VAL A 25 8.57 5.60 12.89
C VAL A 25 9.52 5.24 11.75
N LYS A 26 9.56 6.05 10.69
CA LYS A 26 10.49 5.87 9.56
C LYS A 26 11.95 5.87 10.05
N GLU A 27 12.36 6.87 10.83
CA GLU A 27 13.74 6.98 11.35
C GLU A 27 14.11 5.86 12.31
N HIS A 28 13.15 5.37 13.10
CA HIS A 28 13.44 4.33 14.09
C HIS A 28 13.53 2.94 13.44
N PHE A 29 12.56 2.60 12.58
CA PHE A 29 12.40 1.24 12.04
C PHE A 29 12.94 1.09 10.62
N PHE A 30 12.84 2.13 9.78
CA PHE A 30 13.03 2.02 8.33
C PHE A 30 13.95 3.11 7.77
N LYS A 31 15.14 3.28 8.36
CA LYS A 31 16.08 4.36 7.98
C LYS A 31 16.36 4.45 6.48
N ASP A 32 16.59 3.30 5.85
CA ASP A 32 16.90 3.20 4.42
C ASP A 32 15.64 3.24 3.52
N LEU A 33 14.45 3.56 4.05
CA LEU A 33 13.21 3.55 3.26
C LEU A 33 13.35 4.43 2.01
N VAL A 34 13.80 5.68 2.16
CA VAL A 34 13.95 6.61 1.03
C VAL A 34 14.91 6.07 -0.02
N LYS A 35 16.03 5.49 0.41
CA LYS A 35 16.98 4.82 -0.48
C LYS A 35 16.30 3.68 -1.24
N LYS A 36 15.52 2.84 -0.57
CA LYS A 36 14.77 1.72 -1.18
C LYS A 36 13.72 2.22 -2.18
N LEU A 37 13.08 3.35 -1.91
CA LEU A 37 12.14 3.97 -2.86
C LEU A 37 12.87 4.47 -4.12
N LYS A 38 14.04 5.11 -3.97
CA LYS A 38 14.87 5.60 -5.10
C LYS A 38 15.42 4.48 -5.99
N GLU A 39 15.59 3.28 -5.44
CA GLU A 39 16.09 2.09 -6.16
C GLU A 39 15.03 1.47 -7.10
N VAL A 40 13.76 1.88 -7.00
CA VAL A 40 12.69 1.37 -7.85
C VAL A 40 12.90 1.79 -9.30
N LYS A 41 12.75 0.84 -10.23
CA LYS A 41 12.87 1.11 -11.66
C LYS A 41 11.75 2.04 -12.15
N ASP A 42 12.12 3.27 -12.50
CA ASP A 42 11.17 4.23 -13.06
C ASP A 42 10.82 3.86 -14.51
N CYS A 43 9.55 3.49 -14.74
CA CYS A 43 9.02 3.15 -16.06
C CYS A 43 8.45 4.37 -16.82
N ARG A 44 8.51 5.57 -16.23
CA ARG A 44 8.07 6.82 -16.88
C ARG A 44 9.11 7.28 -17.89
N ASN A 45 8.67 8.12 -18.84
CA ASN A 45 9.57 8.74 -19.79
C ASN A 45 10.35 9.88 -19.10
N LYS A 46 11.68 9.72 -19.02
CA LYS A 46 12.59 10.65 -18.35
C LYS A 46 12.55 12.08 -18.89
N GLY A 47 12.15 12.27 -20.15
CA GLY A 47 12.05 13.61 -20.77
C GLY A 47 10.86 14.43 -20.28
N TYR A 48 9.92 13.84 -19.54
CA TYR A 48 8.67 14.47 -19.08
C TYR A 48 8.53 14.49 -17.56
N ILE A 49 9.60 14.23 -16.81
CA ILE A 49 9.56 14.18 -15.34
C ILE A 49 10.56 15.17 -14.74
N ASP A 50 10.14 15.79 -13.65
CA ASP A 50 10.87 16.76 -12.84
C ASP A 50 11.07 16.28 -11.38
N TYR A 51 10.55 15.09 -11.05
CA TYR A 51 10.74 14.41 -9.77
C TYR A 51 10.98 12.91 -9.92
N GLY A 52 11.72 12.35 -8.96
CA GLY A 52 12.04 10.93 -8.88
C GLY A 52 10.85 10.06 -8.45
N VAL A 53 11.01 8.75 -8.67
CA VAL A 53 9.99 7.71 -8.36
C VAL A 53 9.64 7.68 -6.87
N GLU A 54 10.59 8.03 -6.00
CA GLU A 54 10.43 8.07 -4.56
C GLU A 54 9.36 9.07 -4.11
N VAL A 55 9.11 10.12 -4.88
CA VAL A 55 8.03 11.09 -4.60
C VAL A 55 6.67 10.41 -4.73
N LEU A 56 6.45 9.66 -5.82
CA LEU A 56 5.19 8.96 -6.10
C LEU A 56 4.92 7.93 -5.01
N LEU A 57 5.92 7.12 -4.69
CA LEU A 57 5.79 6.04 -3.72
C LEU A 57 5.59 6.57 -2.31
N LEU A 58 6.34 7.60 -1.90
CA LEU A 58 6.19 8.18 -0.57
C LEU A 58 4.82 8.86 -0.41
N MET A 59 4.28 9.51 -1.43
CA MET A 59 2.92 10.05 -1.39
C MET A 59 1.87 8.97 -1.13
N ILE A 60 1.97 7.81 -1.79
CA ILE A 60 1.06 6.69 -1.54
C ILE A 60 1.20 6.20 -0.10
N ILE A 61 2.43 6.02 0.39
CA ILE A 61 2.69 5.56 1.76
C ILE A 61 2.08 6.56 2.76
N LEU A 62 2.33 7.86 2.58
CA LEU A 62 1.79 8.92 3.43
C LEU A 62 0.27 8.99 3.38
N LYS A 63 -0.34 8.92 2.20
CA LYS A 63 -1.80 8.86 2.05
C LYS A 63 -2.39 7.78 2.95
N ASN A 64 -1.82 6.58 2.91
CA ASN A 64 -2.31 5.46 3.72
C ASN A 64 -2.03 5.67 5.21
N ALA A 65 -0.83 6.13 5.58
CA ALA A 65 -0.46 6.41 6.96
C ALA A 65 -1.32 7.51 7.61
N LEU A 66 -1.73 8.52 6.83
CA LEU A 66 -2.58 9.63 7.25
C LEU A 66 -4.08 9.32 7.13
N GLY A 67 -4.45 8.12 6.71
CA GLY A 67 -5.85 7.69 6.60
C GLY A 67 -6.65 8.38 5.50
N ILE A 68 -5.98 8.96 4.50
CA ILE A 68 -6.60 9.55 3.32
C ILE A 68 -7.14 8.43 2.43
N LYS A 69 -8.46 8.44 2.20
CA LYS A 69 -9.15 7.26 1.66
C LYS A 69 -9.02 7.12 0.16
N SER A 70 -9.11 8.21 -0.60
CA SER A 70 -9.11 8.17 -2.07
C SER A 70 -7.88 8.84 -2.66
N MET A 71 -7.52 8.42 -3.87
CA MET A 71 -6.41 9.00 -4.65
C MET A 71 -6.68 10.48 -4.99
N ARG A 72 -7.93 10.81 -5.33
CA ARG A 72 -8.34 12.20 -5.58
C ARG A 72 -8.20 13.08 -4.34
N ASP A 73 -8.61 12.58 -3.18
CA ASP A 73 -8.50 13.30 -1.91
C ASP A 73 -7.04 13.51 -1.50
N MET A 74 -6.14 12.55 -1.81
CA MET A 74 -4.70 12.73 -1.64
C MET A 74 -4.17 13.93 -2.44
N THR A 75 -4.52 14.03 -3.73
CA THR A 75 -4.09 15.19 -4.54
C THR A 75 -4.59 16.49 -3.94
N VAL A 76 -5.88 16.56 -3.58
CA VAL A 76 -6.46 17.79 -3.01
C VAL A 76 -5.80 18.16 -1.68
N GLN A 77 -5.56 17.19 -0.80
CA GLN A 77 -5.00 17.47 0.53
C GLN A 77 -3.50 17.78 0.50
N PHE A 78 -2.75 17.16 -0.42
CA PHE A 78 -1.30 17.36 -0.54
C PHE A 78 -0.92 18.53 -1.46
N ASN A 79 -1.86 19.11 -2.20
CA ASN A 79 -1.63 20.30 -3.03
C ASN A 79 -1.48 21.57 -2.16
N LYS A 80 -0.36 21.67 -1.44
CA LYS A 80 0.02 22.76 -0.55
C LYS A 80 1.53 22.91 -0.53
N SER A 81 2.03 24.15 -0.45
CA SER A 81 3.47 24.42 -0.40
C SER A 81 4.16 23.74 0.78
N GLU A 82 3.51 23.70 1.95
CA GLU A 82 4.06 23.04 3.13
C GLU A 82 4.21 21.52 2.92
N CYS A 83 3.33 20.90 2.14
CA CYS A 83 3.46 19.49 1.79
C CYS A 83 4.68 19.26 0.89
N MET A 84 4.92 20.14 -0.10
CA MET A 84 6.10 20.05 -0.97
C MET A 84 7.40 20.20 -0.17
N GLU A 85 7.49 21.21 0.70
CA GLU A 85 8.65 21.44 1.55
C GLU A 85 8.92 20.27 2.50
N ASN A 86 7.86 19.72 3.09
CA ASN A 86 7.97 18.56 3.97
C ASN A 86 8.41 17.31 3.20
N MET A 87 7.87 17.08 2.00
CA MET A 87 8.28 15.97 1.14
C MET A 87 9.74 16.09 0.73
N ALA A 88 10.19 17.28 0.33
CA ALA A 88 11.58 17.55 -0.04
C ALA A 88 12.54 17.20 1.11
N LYS A 89 12.20 17.63 2.33
CA LYS A 89 12.96 17.32 3.55
C LYS A 89 13.04 15.82 3.83
N VAL A 90 11.93 15.09 3.70
CA VAL A 90 11.90 13.64 3.98
C VAL A 90 12.68 12.85 2.93
N LEU A 91 12.65 13.30 1.68
CA LEU A 91 13.32 12.65 0.56
C LEU A 91 14.79 13.07 0.40
N GLU A 92 15.24 14.02 1.23
CA GLU A 92 16.58 14.59 1.21
C GLU A 92 16.92 15.16 -0.18
N VAL A 93 15.99 15.93 -0.75
CA VAL A 93 16.17 16.68 -2.01
C VAL A 93 16.07 18.17 -1.73
N GLU A 94 16.76 18.98 -2.53
CA GLU A 94 16.86 20.42 -2.32
C GLU A 94 15.49 21.11 -2.36
N LYS A 95 14.69 20.80 -3.38
CA LYS A 95 13.35 21.35 -3.59
C LYS A 95 12.51 20.42 -4.46
N LEU A 96 11.20 20.48 -4.26
CA LEU A 96 10.20 19.95 -5.19
C LEU A 96 9.39 21.13 -5.70
N GLU A 97 9.31 21.30 -7.03
CA GLU A 97 8.47 22.33 -7.65
C GLU A 97 7.00 21.94 -7.65
N GLU A 98 6.71 20.64 -7.72
CA GLU A 98 5.36 20.09 -7.78
C GLU A 98 5.30 18.68 -7.16
N LEU A 99 4.11 18.27 -6.73
CA LEU A 99 3.80 16.89 -6.35
C LEU A 99 2.95 16.21 -7.43
N PRO A 100 3.20 14.92 -7.73
CA PRO A 100 2.45 14.21 -8.75
C PRO A 100 0.95 14.21 -8.50
N HIS A 101 0.18 14.52 -9.55
CA HIS A 101 -1.25 14.24 -9.59
C HIS A 101 -1.49 12.73 -9.44
N TYR A 102 -2.64 12.35 -8.88
CA TYR A 102 -2.93 10.94 -8.65
C TYR A 102 -2.99 10.09 -9.93
N ASP A 103 -3.33 10.70 -11.08
CA ASP A 103 -3.33 10.01 -12.38
C ASP A 103 -1.91 9.57 -12.77
N THR A 104 -0.91 10.45 -12.60
CA THR A 104 0.50 10.11 -12.83
C THR A 104 0.95 8.92 -11.99
N ILE A 105 0.52 8.89 -10.73
CA ILE A 105 0.82 7.78 -9.81
C ILE A 105 0.17 6.49 -10.29
N ASN A 106 -1.10 6.52 -10.67
CA ASN A 106 -1.81 5.35 -11.17
C ASN A 106 -1.19 4.83 -12.47
N ASP A 107 -0.89 5.70 -13.42
CA ASP A 107 -0.26 5.33 -14.69
C ASP A 107 1.11 4.69 -14.50
N PHE A 108 1.88 5.19 -13.52
CA PHE A 108 3.14 4.59 -13.11
C PHE A 108 2.92 3.19 -12.51
N LEU A 109 2.02 3.06 -11.51
CA LEU A 109 1.76 1.78 -10.84
C LEU A 109 1.23 0.70 -11.79
N CYS A 110 0.39 1.07 -12.77
CA CYS A 110 -0.14 0.13 -13.77
C CYS A 110 0.94 -0.49 -14.65
N LYS A 111 2.10 0.16 -14.80
CA LYS A 111 3.21 -0.28 -15.65
C LYS A 111 4.37 -0.86 -14.85
N LEU A 112 4.41 -0.62 -13.54
CA LEU A 112 5.48 -1.05 -12.67
C LEU A 112 5.44 -2.57 -12.46
N GLU A 113 6.60 -3.22 -12.53
CA GLU A 113 6.71 -4.64 -12.19
C GLU A 113 6.48 -4.84 -10.68
N ASN A 114 5.56 -5.74 -10.31
CA ASN A 114 5.19 -6.00 -8.90
C ASN A 114 6.40 -6.23 -7.99
N LYS A 115 7.42 -6.93 -8.51
CA LYS A 115 8.67 -7.27 -7.81
C LYS A 115 9.39 -6.04 -7.24
N GLU A 116 9.23 -4.87 -7.86
CA GLU A 116 9.83 -3.63 -7.38
C GLU A 116 9.22 -3.19 -6.03
N ILE A 117 7.91 -3.33 -5.85
CA ILE A 117 7.22 -3.03 -4.60
C ILE A 117 7.46 -4.11 -3.55
N GLU A 118 7.52 -5.38 -3.98
CA GLU A 118 7.81 -6.50 -3.09
C GLU A 118 9.17 -6.35 -2.38
N LYS A 119 10.20 -5.86 -3.09
CA LYS A 119 11.51 -5.58 -2.48
C LYS A 119 11.42 -4.59 -1.31
N ILE A 120 10.56 -3.57 -1.41
CA ILE A 120 10.35 -2.58 -0.34
C ILE A 120 9.65 -3.24 0.85
N ARG A 121 8.58 -4.00 0.60
CA ARG A 121 7.86 -4.77 1.62
C ARG A 121 8.79 -5.72 2.36
N ASP A 122 9.59 -6.48 1.62
CA ASP A 122 10.54 -7.45 2.17
C ASP A 122 11.60 -6.76 3.03
N TYR A 123 12.11 -5.60 2.60
CA TYR A 123 12.99 -4.76 3.40
C TYR A 123 12.33 -4.36 4.73
N MET A 124 11.09 -3.86 4.70
CA MET A 124 10.38 -3.44 5.91
C MET A 124 10.18 -4.61 6.88
N ILE A 125 9.74 -5.78 6.39
CA ILE A 125 9.55 -6.97 7.23
C ILE A 125 10.89 -7.44 7.81
N LYS A 126 11.96 -7.48 7.02
CA LYS A 126 13.29 -7.87 7.47
C LYS A 126 13.83 -6.94 8.57
N GLU A 127 13.63 -5.63 8.44
CA GLU A 127 14.07 -4.68 9.47
C GLU A 127 13.32 -4.88 10.80
N LEU A 128 12.01 -5.13 10.76
CA LEU A 128 11.23 -5.44 11.97
C LEU A 128 11.71 -6.72 12.66
N LEU A 129 12.01 -7.77 11.87
CA LEU A 129 12.55 -9.04 12.38
C LEU A 129 13.95 -8.86 12.98
N LYS A 130 14.84 -8.15 12.27
CA LYS A 130 16.22 -7.87 12.70
C LYS A 130 16.26 -7.09 14.02
N LYS A 131 15.37 -6.12 14.19
CA LYS A 131 15.21 -5.33 15.42
C LYS A 131 14.44 -6.08 16.53
N ARG A 132 14.04 -7.33 16.28
CA ARG A 132 13.32 -8.20 17.23
C ARG A 132 11.98 -7.62 17.69
N CYS A 133 11.38 -6.72 16.90
CA CYS A 133 10.13 -6.03 17.24
C CYS A 133 8.94 -6.99 17.37
N LEU A 134 9.02 -8.14 16.69
CA LEU A 134 7.92 -9.08 16.55
C LEU A 134 8.12 -10.35 17.40
N GLU A 135 9.24 -10.48 18.13
CA GLU A 135 9.64 -11.74 18.80
C GLU A 135 8.58 -12.30 19.75
N GLN A 136 7.86 -11.41 20.45
CA GLN A 136 6.78 -11.78 21.36
C GLN A 136 5.62 -12.52 20.69
N HIS A 137 5.52 -12.44 19.35
CA HIS A 137 4.44 -13.07 18.58
C HIS A 137 4.83 -14.46 18.02
N LYS A 138 6.02 -14.98 18.36
CA LYS A 138 6.40 -16.34 17.98
C LYS A 138 5.51 -17.37 18.67
N TYR A 139 5.04 -18.34 17.90
CA TYR A 139 4.36 -19.50 18.44
C TYR A 139 5.33 -20.33 19.29
N GLN A 140 4.91 -20.64 20.52
CA GLN A 140 5.74 -21.31 21.53
C GLN A 140 7.10 -20.62 21.76
N GLY A 141 7.19 -19.30 21.51
CA GLY A 141 8.44 -18.54 21.60
C GLY A 141 9.51 -18.93 20.57
N LYS A 142 9.20 -19.82 19.61
CA LYS A 142 10.20 -20.42 18.72
C LYS A 142 9.89 -20.24 17.24
N TYR A 143 8.63 -20.37 16.83
CA TYR A 143 8.27 -20.46 15.41
C TYR A 143 7.50 -19.23 14.93
N TRP A 144 7.84 -18.77 13.72
CA TRP A 144 6.99 -17.83 12.99
C TRP A 144 5.88 -18.60 12.29
N ILE A 145 4.64 -18.12 12.41
CA ILE A 145 3.50 -18.73 11.72
C ILE A 145 3.31 -18.04 10.38
N ILE A 146 3.33 -18.83 9.31
CA ILE A 146 2.94 -18.40 7.97
C ILE A 146 1.64 -19.11 7.61
N ALA A 147 0.60 -18.33 7.35
CA ALA A 147 -0.64 -18.83 6.77
C ALA A 147 -0.52 -18.78 5.24
N ILE A 148 -0.87 -19.87 4.57
CA ILE A 148 -0.92 -19.96 3.12
C ILE A 148 -2.36 -20.33 2.77
N ASP A 149 -3.02 -19.48 2.00
CA ASP A 149 -4.41 -19.69 1.61
C ASP A 149 -4.69 -19.08 0.23
N ALA A 150 -5.63 -19.68 -0.49
CA ALA A 150 -6.10 -19.19 -1.77
C ALA A 150 -7.25 -18.21 -1.56
N THR A 151 -7.18 -17.03 -2.17
CA THR A 151 -8.18 -15.99 -2.00
C THR A 151 -8.61 -15.39 -3.34
N SER A 152 -9.90 -15.10 -3.48
CA SER A 152 -10.48 -14.51 -4.69
C SER A 152 -10.48 -12.97 -4.61
N LEU A 153 -9.30 -12.36 -4.44
CA LEU A 153 -9.16 -10.90 -4.31
C LEU A 153 -9.13 -10.15 -5.66
N PHE A 154 -8.96 -10.85 -6.78
CA PHE A 154 -8.77 -10.24 -8.09
C PHE A 154 -10.00 -10.40 -8.98
N TYR A 155 -10.83 -9.35 -9.06
CA TYR A 155 -12.15 -9.36 -9.71
C TYR A 155 -12.24 -8.36 -10.88
N PHE A 156 -12.99 -8.74 -11.91
CA PHE A 156 -13.28 -7.95 -13.10
C PHE A 156 -14.75 -7.99 -13.49
N ARG A 157 -15.22 -6.91 -14.11
CA ARG A 157 -16.53 -6.85 -14.76
C ARG A 157 -16.53 -7.57 -16.11
N GLU A 158 -15.39 -7.56 -16.79
CA GLU A 158 -15.20 -8.15 -18.11
C GLU A 158 -14.07 -9.18 -18.07
N ARG A 159 -14.08 -10.13 -18.99
CA ARG A 159 -13.05 -11.18 -19.05
C ARG A 159 -11.73 -10.53 -19.51
N HIS A 160 -10.68 -10.65 -18.71
CA HIS A 160 -9.37 -10.06 -19.06
C HIS A 160 -8.39 -11.06 -19.67
N CYS A 161 -8.57 -12.38 -19.46
CA CYS A 161 -7.76 -13.43 -20.09
C CYS A 161 -8.52 -14.77 -20.19
N GLU A 162 -7.88 -15.75 -20.83
CA GLU A 162 -8.45 -17.10 -21.02
C GLU A 162 -8.59 -17.87 -19.70
N HIS A 163 -7.70 -17.65 -18.73
CA HIS A 163 -7.68 -18.34 -17.44
C HIS A 163 -8.62 -17.73 -16.37
N CYS A 164 -9.45 -16.75 -16.74
CA CYS A 164 -10.43 -16.16 -15.83
C CYS A 164 -11.50 -17.18 -15.41
N LEU A 165 -11.70 -17.33 -14.10
CA LEU A 165 -12.89 -17.98 -13.55
C LEU A 165 -14.10 -17.05 -13.70
N LYS A 166 -15.29 -17.65 -13.82
CA LYS A 166 -16.56 -16.91 -13.99
C LYS A 166 -17.50 -17.20 -12.82
N LYS A 167 -18.12 -16.16 -12.28
CA LYS A 167 -19.18 -16.27 -11.27
C LYS A 167 -20.40 -15.45 -11.70
N GLU A 168 -21.52 -16.13 -11.87
CA GLU A 168 -22.81 -15.49 -12.18
C GLU A 168 -23.59 -15.25 -10.90
N PHE A 169 -24.12 -14.04 -10.76
CA PHE A 169 -25.05 -13.64 -9.72
C PHE A 169 -26.44 -13.67 -10.33
N LYS A 170 -27.27 -14.57 -9.83
CA LYS A 170 -28.65 -14.76 -10.30
C LYS A 170 -29.64 -14.13 -9.34
N ASP A 171 -30.73 -13.62 -9.90
CA ASP A 171 -31.91 -13.24 -9.13
C ASP A 171 -32.45 -14.47 -8.39
N LYS A 172 -32.85 -14.29 -7.13
CA LYS A 172 -33.32 -15.41 -6.31
C LYS A 172 -34.75 -15.84 -6.64
N GLU A 173 -35.55 -14.95 -7.23
CA GLU A 173 -36.95 -15.17 -7.56
C GLU A 173 -37.11 -15.59 -9.02
N THR A 174 -36.42 -14.91 -9.95
CA THR A 174 -36.55 -15.20 -11.40
C THR A 174 -35.49 -16.18 -11.92
N GLY A 175 -34.37 -16.34 -11.22
CA GLY A 175 -33.24 -17.18 -11.67
C GLY A 175 -32.40 -16.56 -12.79
N GLU A 176 -32.73 -15.34 -13.23
CA GLU A 176 -32.02 -14.64 -14.31
C GLU A 176 -30.65 -14.12 -13.86
N VAL A 177 -29.67 -14.12 -14.77
CA VAL A 177 -28.32 -13.61 -14.47
C VAL A 177 -28.36 -12.08 -14.46
N ILE A 178 -28.23 -11.48 -13.27
CA ILE A 178 -28.20 -10.02 -13.08
C ILE A 178 -26.78 -9.48 -13.30
N ARG A 179 -25.77 -10.26 -12.91
CA ARG A 179 -24.36 -9.83 -12.99
C ARG A 179 -23.44 -11.00 -13.24
N THR A 180 -22.48 -10.82 -14.13
CA THR A 180 -21.34 -11.71 -14.27
C THR A 180 -20.09 -11.07 -13.69
N ALA A 181 -19.30 -11.90 -13.01
CA ALA A 181 -17.99 -11.59 -12.50
C ALA A 181 -16.94 -12.49 -13.13
N TYR A 182 -15.79 -11.92 -13.44
CA TYR A 182 -14.61 -12.70 -13.74
C TYR A 182 -13.59 -12.52 -12.63
N TYR A 183 -12.85 -13.55 -12.28
CA TYR A 183 -11.85 -13.46 -11.21
C TYR A 183 -10.74 -14.46 -11.37
N HIS A 184 -9.63 -14.21 -10.68
CA HIS A 184 -8.59 -15.21 -10.44
C HIS A 184 -8.47 -15.45 -8.95
N ASN A 185 -8.21 -16.70 -8.59
CA ASN A 185 -7.72 -17.01 -7.27
C ASN A 185 -6.23 -16.69 -7.21
N VAL A 186 -5.83 -16.17 -6.07
CA VAL A 186 -4.46 -15.78 -5.78
C VAL A 186 -4.05 -16.53 -4.53
N LEU A 187 -2.92 -17.23 -4.60
CA LEU A 187 -2.29 -17.85 -3.46
C LEU A 187 -1.55 -16.76 -2.67
N GLU A 188 -1.94 -16.56 -1.42
CA GLU A 188 -1.32 -15.58 -0.53
C GLU A 188 -0.58 -16.30 0.59
N ALA A 189 0.68 -15.95 0.78
CA ALA A 189 1.40 -16.26 2.00
C ALA A 189 1.43 -15.03 2.90
N LYS A 190 1.07 -15.21 4.16
CA LYS A 190 1.02 -14.12 5.14
C LYS A 190 1.66 -14.53 6.46
N LEU A 191 2.53 -13.66 6.99
CA LEU A 191 3.13 -13.80 8.31
C LEU A 191 2.13 -13.31 9.38
N ILE A 192 1.79 -14.19 10.33
CA ILE A 192 0.82 -13.90 11.40
C ILE A 192 1.55 -13.33 12.62
N ILE A 193 1.15 -12.14 13.07
CA ILE A 193 1.78 -11.37 14.15
C ILE A 193 0.69 -10.89 15.12
N GLY A 194 0.34 -11.70 16.11
CA GLY A 194 -0.73 -11.35 17.06
C GLY A 194 -2.08 -11.16 16.34
N ASP A 195 -2.65 -9.97 16.42
CA ASP A 195 -3.86 -9.56 15.70
C ASP A 195 -3.59 -8.91 14.33
N MET A 196 -2.31 -8.83 13.93
CA MET A 196 -1.87 -8.30 12.65
C MET A 196 -1.42 -9.41 11.70
N VAL A 197 -1.44 -9.10 10.41
CA VAL A 197 -1.03 -10.02 9.35
C VAL A 197 -0.25 -9.24 8.30
N PHE A 198 0.94 -9.70 7.95
CA PHE A 198 1.77 -9.10 6.89
C PHE A 198 1.79 -10.02 5.67
N SER A 199 1.38 -9.51 4.50
CA SER A 199 1.60 -10.22 3.24
C SER A 199 3.09 -10.39 3.00
N ILE A 200 3.52 -11.59 2.58
CA ILE A 200 4.92 -11.90 2.30
C ILE A 200 5.12 -12.43 0.87
N ALA A 201 4.11 -13.05 0.27
CA ALA A 201 4.16 -13.47 -1.14
C ALA A 201 2.74 -13.62 -1.69
N THR A 202 2.63 -13.43 -2.99
CA THR A 202 1.38 -13.43 -3.74
C THR A 202 1.64 -14.06 -5.09
N GLU A 203 0.89 -15.08 -5.47
CA GLU A 203 1.03 -15.74 -6.77
C GLU A 203 -0.34 -16.04 -7.38
N PHE A 204 -0.49 -15.78 -8.68
CA PHE A 204 -1.71 -16.14 -9.38
C PHE A 204 -1.80 -17.65 -9.52
N ILE A 205 -2.96 -18.21 -9.17
CA ILE A 205 -3.23 -19.63 -9.44
C ILE A 205 -3.63 -19.74 -10.91
N GLU A 206 -2.84 -20.46 -11.69
CA GLU A 206 -3.19 -20.82 -13.07
C GLU A 206 -4.42 -21.74 -13.05
N ASN A 207 -5.45 -21.39 -13.82
CA ASN A 207 -6.69 -22.16 -13.97
C ASN A 207 -6.79 -22.75 -15.37
#